data_AF-A0A1G7QQP0-F1
#
_entry.id   AF-A0A1G7QQP0-F1
#
_cell.length_a   1.000
_cell.length_b   1.000
_cell.length_c   1.000
_cell.angle_alpha   90.00
_cell.angle_beta   90.00
_cell.angle_gamma   90.00
#
_symmetry.space_group_name_H-M   'P 1'
#
loop_
_entity.id
_entity.type
_entity.pdbx_description
1 polymer ?
#
loop_
_entity_poly.entity_id
_entity_poly.type
_entity_poly.pdbx_seq_one_letter_code
_entity_poly.pdbx_strand_id
1 'polypeptide(L)'
;MKSVTLPKSLKRICTQTFAWCTSLVSVVIPEGVTEIEYDAFDHCSNLTSVSIASSVTKIDNGVFFKCENLKSVYCYATKIPETEKYAFGSAPIYGDDFDVKSAILYVPASVINEYKTTEPWNKFGTILPIEDGTTRIDAASNVCNIRADGSVITVSGCRDGESVSVYSVSGQLIGATTIKNGSAVIKTNLQAGSVVIVKIGQKSVKLTLN
;
A
#
# COMPACT_ATOMS: atom_id res chain seq x y z
N MET A 1 -3.34 14.22 -12.22
CA MET A 1 -3.21 14.18 -10.74
C MET A 1 -2.33 13.00 -10.35
N LYS A 2 -1.20 13.19 -9.64
CA LYS A 2 -0.22 12.10 -9.36
C LYS A 2 -0.51 11.30 -8.08
N SER A 3 -1.15 11.94 -7.11
CA SER A 3 -1.49 11.37 -5.80
C SER A 3 -2.78 12.03 -5.29
N VAL A 4 -3.57 11.29 -4.51
CA VAL A 4 -4.80 11.76 -3.86
C VAL A 4 -4.65 11.62 -2.35
N THR A 5 -5.01 12.67 -1.60
CA THR A 5 -5.17 12.61 -0.15
C THR A 5 -6.66 12.59 0.16
N LEU A 6 -7.15 11.47 0.70
CA LEU A 6 -8.56 11.30 1.07
C LEU A 6 -8.80 11.83 2.49
N PRO A 7 -9.92 12.54 2.74
CA PRO A 7 -10.21 13.11 4.06
C PRO A 7 -10.51 12.01 5.09
N LYS A 8 -10.14 12.25 6.35
CA LYS A 8 -10.33 11.30 7.48
C LYS A 8 -11.79 10.99 7.79
N SER A 9 -12.72 11.87 7.40
CA SER A 9 -14.16 11.67 7.58
C SER A 9 -14.80 10.87 6.44
N LEU A 10 -14.05 10.53 5.39
CA LEU A 10 -14.58 9.81 4.24
C LEU A 10 -15.02 8.42 4.68
N LYS A 11 -16.30 8.11 4.44
CA LYS A 11 -16.88 6.79 4.75
C LYS A 11 -16.87 5.85 3.56
N ARG A 12 -16.99 6.41 2.35
CA ARG A 12 -17.11 5.65 1.12
C ARG A 12 -16.36 6.36 0.00
N ILE A 13 -15.78 5.59 -0.91
CA ILE A 13 -15.30 6.11 -2.19
C ILE A 13 -16.39 5.77 -3.19
N CYS A 14 -17.09 6.79 -3.67
CA CYS A 14 -18.28 6.61 -4.48
C CYS A 14 -17.96 6.11 -5.88
N THR A 15 -18.99 5.62 -6.57
CA THR A 15 -18.89 5.13 -7.96
C THR A 15 -18.11 6.10 -8.85
N GLN A 16 -17.11 5.57 -9.57
CA GLN A 16 -16.28 6.29 -10.54
C GLN A 16 -15.54 7.54 -10.04
N THR A 17 -15.39 7.75 -8.71
CA THR A 17 -14.80 8.98 -8.14
C THR A 17 -13.41 9.31 -8.70
N PHE A 18 -12.58 8.30 -8.93
CA PHE A 18 -11.24 8.43 -9.51
C PHE A 18 -11.09 7.68 -10.83
N ALA A 19 -12.20 7.32 -11.49
CA ALA A 19 -12.14 6.69 -12.79
C ALA A 19 -11.36 7.58 -13.78
N TRP A 20 -10.57 6.95 -14.66
CA TRP A 20 -9.75 7.60 -15.68
C TRP A 20 -8.68 8.56 -15.14
N CYS A 21 -8.32 8.46 -13.85
CA CYS A 21 -7.20 9.20 -13.28
C CYS A 21 -5.86 8.59 -13.74
N THR A 22 -5.56 8.63 -15.04
CA THR A 22 -4.39 7.99 -15.68
C THR A 22 -3.05 8.51 -15.19
N SER A 23 -2.98 9.65 -14.49
CA SER A 23 -1.74 10.13 -13.87
C SER A 23 -1.53 9.62 -12.44
N LEU A 24 -2.53 8.99 -11.82
CA LEU A 24 -2.48 8.54 -10.43
C LEU A 24 -1.51 7.37 -10.32
N VAL A 25 -0.45 7.52 -9.52
CA VAL A 25 0.61 6.51 -9.41
C VAL A 25 0.40 5.60 -8.21
N SER A 26 -0.17 6.14 -7.13
CA SER A 26 -0.51 5.40 -5.93
C SER A 26 -1.72 5.99 -5.23
N VAL A 27 -2.44 5.15 -4.50
CA VAL A 27 -3.55 5.58 -3.65
C VAL A 27 -3.49 4.90 -2.29
N VAL A 28 -3.84 5.67 -1.27
CA VAL A 28 -4.05 5.20 0.10
C VAL A 28 -5.51 5.42 0.45
N ILE A 29 -6.24 4.32 0.63
CA ILE A 29 -7.61 4.31 1.15
C ILE A 29 -7.50 4.31 2.68
N PRO A 30 -7.86 5.42 3.35
CA PRO A 30 -7.55 5.62 4.76
C PRO A 30 -8.51 4.86 5.68
N GLU A 31 -8.09 4.72 6.94
CA GLU A 31 -8.96 4.29 8.02
C GLU A 31 -10.21 5.18 8.10
N GLY A 32 -11.36 4.55 8.28
CA GLY A 32 -12.67 5.20 8.31
C GLY A 32 -13.49 5.00 7.03
N VAL A 33 -12.85 4.66 5.91
CA VAL A 33 -13.53 4.19 4.70
C VAL A 33 -13.97 2.75 4.91
N THR A 34 -15.25 2.47 4.70
CA THR A 34 -15.85 1.13 4.86
C THR A 34 -16.21 0.49 3.52
N GLU A 35 -16.41 1.29 2.47
CA GLU A 35 -16.88 0.83 1.16
C GLU A 35 -16.17 1.55 0.01
N ILE A 36 -15.81 0.77 -1.02
CA ILE A 36 -15.29 1.26 -2.29
C ILE A 36 -16.27 0.79 -3.37
N GLU A 37 -17.01 1.75 -3.93
CA GLU A 37 -18.12 1.48 -4.84
C GLU A 37 -17.63 1.24 -6.29
N TYR A 38 -18.56 0.83 -7.15
CA TYR A 38 -18.30 0.44 -8.55
C TYR A 38 -17.34 1.36 -9.30
N ASP A 39 -16.37 0.77 -10.00
CA ASP A 39 -15.43 1.47 -10.90
C ASP A 39 -14.66 2.64 -10.26
N ALA A 40 -14.54 2.71 -8.93
CA ALA A 40 -13.98 3.88 -8.24
C ALA A 40 -12.59 4.31 -8.72
N PHE A 41 -11.73 3.37 -9.17
CA PHE A 41 -10.40 3.63 -9.73
C PHE A 41 -10.25 3.03 -11.15
N ASP A 42 -11.36 2.86 -11.86
CA ASP A 42 -11.35 2.31 -13.21
C ASP A 42 -10.40 3.10 -14.14
N HIS A 43 -9.70 2.41 -15.05
CA HIS A 43 -8.76 2.99 -16.01
C HIS A 43 -7.67 3.89 -15.41
N CYS A 44 -7.30 3.72 -14.14
CA CYS A 44 -6.12 4.36 -13.55
C CYS A 44 -4.83 3.67 -14.03
N SER A 45 -4.51 3.79 -15.32
CA SER A 45 -3.49 2.97 -15.98
C SER A 45 -2.07 3.13 -15.43
N ASN A 46 -1.70 4.27 -14.82
CA ASN A 46 -0.40 4.43 -14.15
C ASN A 46 -0.41 4.04 -12.67
N LEU A 47 -1.52 3.53 -12.13
CA LEU A 47 -1.62 3.15 -10.72
C LEU A 47 -0.77 1.91 -10.48
N THR A 48 0.31 2.08 -9.71
CA THR A 48 1.27 1.01 -9.42
C THR A 48 1.07 0.36 -8.06
N SER A 49 0.50 1.12 -7.11
CA SER A 49 0.33 0.64 -5.74
C SER A 49 -0.94 1.16 -5.08
N VAL A 50 -1.63 0.26 -4.39
CA VAL A 50 -2.84 0.55 -3.61
C VAL A 50 -2.61 0.10 -2.17
N SER A 51 -2.99 0.95 -1.21
CA SER A 51 -3.11 0.58 0.20
C SER A 51 -4.56 0.67 0.65
N ILE A 52 -5.11 -0.45 1.13
CA ILE A 52 -6.50 -0.63 1.58
C ILE A 52 -6.48 -0.80 3.10
N ALA A 53 -6.98 0.21 3.83
CA ALA A 53 -7.07 0.20 5.28
C ALA A 53 -7.89 -0.97 5.83
N SER A 54 -7.68 -1.27 7.12
CA SER A 54 -8.33 -2.40 7.79
C SER A 54 -9.84 -2.22 7.98
N SER A 55 -10.32 -0.97 7.94
CA SER A 55 -11.73 -0.62 8.05
C SER A 55 -12.58 -0.93 6.81
N VAL A 56 -11.97 -1.21 5.65
CA VAL A 56 -12.72 -1.48 4.42
C VAL A 56 -13.37 -2.85 4.51
N THR A 57 -14.70 -2.89 4.44
CA THR A 57 -15.49 -4.11 4.55
C THR A 57 -16.12 -4.55 3.25
N LYS A 58 -16.25 -3.64 2.26
CA LYS A 58 -16.89 -3.92 0.97
C LYS A 58 -16.13 -3.29 -0.20
N ILE A 59 -15.93 -4.05 -1.28
CA ILE A 59 -15.28 -3.61 -2.52
C ILE A 59 -16.12 -4.13 -3.70
N ASP A 60 -16.69 -3.21 -4.48
CA ASP A 60 -17.60 -3.54 -5.57
C ASP A 60 -16.88 -3.94 -6.88
N ASN A 61 -17.65 -4.29 -7.91
CA ASN A 61 -17.12 -4.69 -9.21
C ASN A 61 -16.36 -3.54 -9.90
N GLY A 62 -15.32 -3.90 -10.66
CA GLY A 62 -14.59 -2.99 -11.54
C GLY A 62 -13.74 -1.92 -10.84
N VAL A 63 -13.63 -1.95 -9.51
CA VAL A 63 -12.93 -0.91 -8.73
C VAL A 63 -11.53 -0.60 -9.27
N PHE A 64 -10.75 -1.63 -9.63
CA PHE A 64 -9.42 -1.48 -10.23
C PHE A 64 -9.35 -1.98 -11.66
N PHE A 65 -10.47 -1.96 -12.39
CA PHE A 65 -10.50 -2.34 -13.80
C PHE A 65 -9.51 -1.47 -14.60
N LYS A 66 -8.77 -2.09 -15.53
CA LYS A 66 -7.73 -1.45 -16.36
C LYS A 66 -6.67 -0.65 -15.60
N CYS A 67 -6.41 -0.99 -14.33
CA CYS A 67 -5.19 -0.55 -13.63
C CYS A 67 -3.98 -1.37 -14.08
N GLU A 68 -3.60 -1.26 -15.35
CA GLU A 68 -2.65 -2.15 -16.05
C GLU A 68 -1.24 -2.19 -15.44
N ASN A 69 -0.81 -1.12 -14.76
CA ASN A 69 0.48 -1.05 -14.09
C ASN A 69 0.45 -1.44 -12.61
N LEU A 70 -0.67 -1.98 -12.10
CA LEU A 70 -0.80 -2.34 -10.70
C LEU A 70 0.15 -3.48 -10.36
N LYS A 71 1.14 -3.19 -9.51
CA LYS A 71 2.19 -4.14 -9.10
C LYS A 71 2.01 -4.62 -7.68
N SER A 72 1.43 -3.80 -6.81
CA SER A 72 1.35 -4.12 -5.39
C SER A 72 0.07 -3.63 -4.76
N VAL A 73 -0.64 -4.54 -4.10
CA VAL A 73 -1.81 -4.22 -3.28
C VAL A 73 -1.49 -4.60 -1.84
N TYR A 74 -1.66 -3.65 -0.94
CA TYR A 74 -1.58 -3.88 0.50
C TYR A 74 -2.99 -3.84 1.06
N CYS A 75 -3.50 -4.95 1.57
CA CYS A 75 -4.75 -4.99 2.32
C CYS A 75 -4.44 -5.25 3.79
N TYR A 76 -4.88 -4.37 4.70
CA TYR A 76 -4.62 -4.51 6.14
C TYR A 76 -5.80 -5.13 6.90
N ALA A 77 -6.88 -5.51 6.21
CA ALA A 77 -8.06 -6.07 6.85
C ALA A 77 -7.77 -7.49 7.34
N THR A 78 -7.94 -7.72 8.65
CA THR A 78 -7.83 -9.04 9.28
C THR A 78 -9.10 -9.86 9.10
N LYS A 79 -10.24 -9.20 8.89
CA LYS A 79 -11.44 -9.82 8.32
C LYS A 79 -11.44 -9.56 6.82
N ILE A 80 -11.57 -10.59 6.00
CA ILE A 80 -11.56 -10.41 4.54
C ILE A 80 -12.74 -9.53 4.12
N PRO A 81 -12.50 -8.45 3.35
CA PRO A 81 -13.57 -7.63 2.80
C PRO A 81 -14.46 -8.45 1.88
N GLU A 82 -15.76 -8.20 1.92
CA GLU A 82 -16.69 -8.70 0.91
C GLU A 82 -16.34 -8.02 -0.42
N THR A 83 -15.73 -8.78 -1.31
CA THR A 83 -15.19 -8.26 -2.56
C THR A 83 -15.86 -8.95 -3.73
N GLU A 84 -16.43 -8.14 -4.60
CA GLU A 84 -17.05 -8.61 -5.83
C GLU A 84 -16.03 -9.26 -6.79
N LYS A 85 -16.49 -10.25 -7.55
CA LYS A 85 -15.64 -11.13 -8.37
C LYS A 85 -14.69 -10.38 -9.31
N TYR A 86 -15.15 -9.25 -9.87
CA TYR A 86 -14.39 -8.48 -10.85
C TYR A 86 -13.84 -7.16 -10.28
N ALA A 87 -13.66 -7.05 -8.96
CA ALA A 87 -13.09 -5.86 -8.34
C ALA A 87 -11.66 -5.53 -8.83
N PHE A 88 -10.87 -6.55 -9.15
CA PHE A 88 -9.46 -6.44 -9.56
C PHE A 88 -9.22 -6.85 -11.03
N GLY A 89 -10.27 -7.05 -11.81
CA GLY A 89 -10.16 -7.62 -13.14
C GLY A 89 -11.35 -7.27 -14.00
N SER A 90 -11.47 -7.94 -15.13
CA SER A 90 -12.59 -7.75 -16.04
C SER A 90 -13.54 -8.94 -16.05
N ALA A 91 -14.81 -8.67 -16.32
CA ALA A 91 -15.74 -9.73 -16.63
C ALA A 91 -15.45 -10.30 -18.04
N PRO A 92 -15.57 -11.63 -18.25
CA PRO A 92 -15.28 -12.25 -19.55
C PRO A 92 -16.03 -11.66 -20.75
N ILE A 93 -17.18 -11.02 -20.49
CA ILE A 93 -18.00 -10.35 -21.50
C ILE A 93 -17.28 -9.19 -22.20
N TYR A 94 -16.24 -8.61 -21.58
CA TYR A 94 -15.46 -7.51 -22.15
C TYR A 94 -14.31 -8.00 -23.05
N GLY A 95 -14.10 -9.32 -23.16
CA GLY A 95 -13.15 -9.92 -24.09
C GLY A 95 -11.67 -9.64 -23.75
N ASP A 96 -11.40 -9.12 -22.56
CA ASP A 96 -10.07 -8.78 -22.08
C ASP A 96 -9.61 -9.73 -20.96
N ASP A 97 -8.31 -10.02 -20.95
CA ASP A 97 -7.64 -10.91 -19.98
C ASP A 97 -6.99 -10.09 -18.84
N PHE A 98 -7.58 -8.94 -18.49
CA PHE A 98 -7.01 -8.10 -17.44
C PHE A 98 -7.26 -8.76 -16.07
N ASP A 99 -6.17 -9.23 -15.46
CA ASP A 99 -6.15 -9.84 -14.13
C ASP A 99 -4.92 -9.35 -13.33
N VAL A 100 -5.03 -9.42 -12.01
CA VAL A 100 -3.99 -9.08 -11.03
C VAL A 100 -2.93 -10.17 -10.83
N LYS A 101 -2.86 -11.16 -11.73
CA LYS A 101 -1.92 -12.28 -11.64
C LYS A 101 -0.45 -11.84 -11.61
N SER A 102 -0.10 -10.70 -12.21
CA SER A 102 1.26 -10.16 -12.15
C SER A 102 1.56 -9.33 -10.88
N ALA A 103 0.53 -8.98 -10.11
CA ALA A 103 0.63 -8.16 -8.91
C ALA A 103 0.91 -9.02 -7.65
N ILE A 104 1.56 -8.40 -6.68
CA ILE A 104 1.78 -8.97 -5.35
C ILE A 104 0.73 -8.42 -4.39
N LEU A 105 0.01 -9.32 -3.72
CA LEU A 105 -0.87 -8.99 -2.61
C LEU A 105 -0.13 -9.18 -1.29
N TYR A 106 -0.13 -8.14 -0.45
CA TYR A 106 0.42 -8.18 0.89
C TYR A 106 -0.72 -8.07 1.90
N VAL A 107 -0.83 -9.05 2.80
CA VAL A 107 -1.92 -9.19 3.78
C VAL A 107 -1.38 -9.53 5.18
N PRO A 108 -2.16 -9.37 6.26
CA PRO A 108 -1.70 -9.75 7.60
C PRO A 108 -1.36 -11.23 7.65
N ALA A 109 -0.19 -11.57 8.21
CA ALA A 109 0.29 -12.94 8.27
C ALA A 109 -0.69 -13.88 9.00
N SER A 110 -1.44 -13.35 9.97
CA SER A 110 -2.44 -14.10 10.75
C SER A 110 -3.59 -14.67 9.92
N VAL A 111 -3.93 -14.04 8.79
CA VAL A 111 -5.08 -14.43 7.94
C VAL A 111 -4.69 -14.67 6.48
N ILE A 112 -3.40 -14.79 6.19
CA ILE A 112 -2.88 -14.96 4.83
C ILE A 112 -3.47 -16.18 4.11
N ASN A 113 -3.75 -17.26 4.84
CA ASN A 113 -4.32 -18.47 4.27
C ASN A 113 -5.77 -18.26 3.81
N GLU A 114 -6.54 -17.42 4.51
CA GLU A 114 -7.90 -17.08 4.10
C GLU A 114 -7.89 -16.25 2.80
N TYR A 115 -6.96 -15.30 2.67
CA TYR A 115 -6.79 -14.54 1.42
C TYR A 115 -6.36 -15.42 0.24
N LYS A 116 -5.54 -16.45 0.50
CA LYS A 116 -5.12 -17.43 -0.51
C LYS A 116 -6.26 -18.32 -1.02
N THR A 117 -7.36 -18.45 -0.27
CA THR A 117 -8.49 -19.31 -0.64
C THR A 117 -9.73 -18.53 -1.06
N THR A 118 -9.80 -17.22 -0.79
CA THR A 118 -10.99 -16.39 -1.04
C THR A 118 -10.89 -15.67 -2.39
N GLU A 119 -11.85 -15.91 -3.30
CA GLU A 119 -11.97 -15.13 -4.55
C GLU A 119 -12.53 -13.71 -4.24
N PRO A 120 -12.07 -12.65 -4.92
CA PRO A 120 -11.04 -12.60 -5.96
C PRO A 120 -9.60 -12.45 -5.43
N TRP A 121 -9.39 -12.37 -4.12
CA TRP A 121 -8.06 -12.20 -3.54
C TRP A 121 -7.06 -13.30 -3.89
N ASN A 122 -7.55 -14.52 -4.12
CA ASN A 122 -6.74 -15.66 -4.56
C ASN A 122 -6.26 -15.58 -6.02
N LYS A 123 -6.66 -14.57 -6.79
CA LYS A 123 -6.23 -14.36 -8.19
C LYS A 123 -4.89 -13.65 -8.31
N PHE A 124 -4.44 -12.96 -7.26
CA PHE A 124 -3.11 -12.37 -7.22
C PHE A 124 -2.04 -13.46 -7.35
N GLY A 125 -1.05 -13.26 -8.22
CA GLY A 125 -0.08 -14.31 -8.52
C GLY A 125 0.87 -14.62 -7.36
N THR A 126 1.12 -13.63 -6.49
CA THR A 126 1.90 -13.84 -5.26
C THR A 126 1.17 -13.19 -4.08
N ILE A 127 0.98 -13.96 -3.00
CA ILE A 127 0.39 -13.47 -1.75
C ILE A 127 1.43 -13.64 -0.63
N LEU A 128 1.94 -12.52 -0.11
CA LEU A 128 2.98 -12.48 0.90
C LEU A 128 2.46 -11.90 2.22
N PRO A 129 3.05 -12.31 3.36
CA PRO A 129 2.78 -11.62 4.61
C PRO A 129 3.30 -10.19 4.52
N ILE A 130 2.64 -9.28 5.21
CA ILE A 130 3.24 -8.01 5.58
C ILE A 130 4.34 -8.33 6.62
N GLU A 131 5.62 -8.22 6.26
CA GLU A 131 6.75 -8.59 7.13
C GLU A 131 6.91 -7.68 8.35
N ASP A 132 7.21 -8.29 9.49
CA ASP A 132 7.54 -7.64 10.75
C ASP A 132 8.92 -6.94 10.66
N GLY A 133 8.89 -5.64 10.41
CA GLY A 133 9.76 -4.67 11.10
C GLY A 133 11.28 -4.68 10.93
N THR A 134 11.85 -5.47 10.02
CA THR A 134 13.21 -5.23 9.52
C THR A 134 13.26 -5.38 8.02
N THR A 135 13.63 -4.32 7.31
CA THR A 135 13.67 -4.34 5.84
C THR A 135 15.01 -3.78 5.36
N ARG A 136 15.73 -4.57 4.56
CA ARG A 136 16.97 -4.14 3.87
C ARG A 136 16.57 -3.55 2.51
N ILE A 137 17.05 -2.35 2.17
CA ILE A 137 16.81 -1.77 0.84
C ILE A 137 18.03 -2.05 -0.06
N ASP A 138 17.88 -2.92 -1.05
CA ASP A 138 18.84 -3.01 -2.14
C ASP A 138 18.43 -2.12 -3.31
N ALA A 139 19.32 -1.21 -3.68
CA ALA A 139 19.46 -0.83 -5.09
C ALA A 139 20.86 -0.26 -5.30
N ALA A 140 21.70 -1.08 -5.93
CA ALA A 140 22.97 -0.76 -6.58
C ALA A 140 23.86 0.26 -5.83
N SER A 141 24.80 -0.26 -5.03
CA SER A 141 25.89 0.42 -4.29
C SER A 141 25.45 1.28 -3.09
N ASN A 142 25.85 0.81 -1.90
CA ASN A 142 25.62 1.34 -0.53
C ASN A 142 24.23 1.06 0.06
N VAL A 143 24.15 -0.02 0.84
CA VAL A 143 22.92 -0.56 1.46
C VAL A 143 22.51 0.31 2.64
N CYS A 144 21.40 1.03 2.49
CA CYS A 144 20.71 1.66 3.60
C CYS A 144 20.08 0.58 4.49
N ASN A 145 20.42 0.57 5.77
CA ASN A 145 19.80 -0.29 6.76
C ASN A 145 18.71 0.50 7.48
N ILE A 146 17.51 -0.08 7.57
CA ILE A 146 16.39 0.48 8.32
C ILE A 146 16.01 -0.48 9.43
N ARG A 147 15.97 0.03 10.65
CA ARG A 147 15.54 -0.72 11.84
C ARG A 147 14.46 0.07 12.57
N ALA A 148 13.45 -0.63 13.03
CA ALA A 148 12.53 -0.14 14.05
C ALA A 148 12.78 -0.86 15.37
N ASP A 149 12.86 -0.07 16.43
CA ASP A 149 12.95 -0.54 17.81
C ASP A 149 11.95 0.28 18.64
N GLY A 150 10.81 -0.32 18.97
CA GLY A 150 9.69 0.38 19.56
C GLY A 150 9.25 1.54 18.69
N SER A 151 9.22 2.74 19.28
CA SER A 151 8.80 3.94 18.57
C SER A 151 9.93 4.63 17.79
N VAL A 152 11.13 4.04 17.70
CA VAL A 152 12.30 4.66 17.07
C VAL A 152 12.63 3.98 15.74
N ILE A 153 12.72 4.78 14.67
CA ILE A 153 13.19 4.33 13.36
C ILE A 153 14.61 4.87 13.15
N THR A 154 15.53 3.97 12.86
CA THR A 154 16.93 4.30 12.54
C THR A 154 17.22 3.94 11.09
N VAL A 155 17.80 4.89 10.35
CA VAL A 155 18.28 4.72 8.98
C VAL A 155 19.79 4.95 8.97
N SER A 156 20.57 3.99 8.49
CA SER A 156 22.04 4.10 8.46
C SER A 156 22.66 3.52 7.19
N GLY A 157 23.89 3.94 6.85
CA GLY A 157 24.61 3.44 5.68
C GLY A 157 24.24 4.12 4.34
N CYS A 158 23.40 5.16 4.39
CA CYS A 158 23.07 6.03 3.26
C CYS A 158 24.06 7.21 3.14
N ARG A 159 24.01 7.95 2.02
CA ARG A 159 24.82 9.16 1.82
C ARG A 159 24.31 10.33 2.66
N ASP A 160 25.23 11.11 3.21
CA ASP A 160 24.90 12.36 3.91
C ASP A 160 24.17 13.33 2.99
N GLY A 161 23.18 14.03 3.55
CA GLY A 161 22.31 14.95 2.83
C GLY A 161 21.08 14.32 2.17
N GLU A 162 20.96 12.98 2.12
CA GLU A 162 19.73 12.34 1.64
C GLU A 162 18.54 12.62 2.57
N SER A 163 17.39 12.90 1.97
CA SER A 163 16.14 13.15 2.69
C SER A 163 15.50 11.83 3.11
N VAL A 164 15.21 11.72 4.41
CA VAL A 164 14.49 10.61 5.02
C VAL A 164 13.13 11.13 5.49
N SER A 165 12.06 10.45 5.14
CA SER A 165 10.71 10.78 5.61
C SER A 165 9.98 9.51 6.00
N VAL A 166 9.39 9.49 7.18
CA VAL A 166 8.58 8.39 7.67
C VAL A 166 7.13 8.82 7.59
N TYR A 167 6.34 8.02 6.91
CA TYR A 167 4.91 8.18 6.81
C TYR A 167 4.23 7.03 7.56
N SER A 168 3.06 7.27 8.12
CA SER A 168 2.16 6.17 8.48
C SER A 168 1.76 5.43 7.21
N VAL A 169 1.23 4.22 7.34
CA VAL A 169 0.56 3.55 6.21
C VAL A 169 -0.62 4.34 5.64
N SER A 170 -1.20 5.26 6.42
CA SER A 170 -2.21 6.22 5.96
C SER A 170 -1.64 7.42 5.20
N GLY A 171 -0.32 7.45 4.94
CA GLY A 171 0.36 8.53 4.21
C GLY A 171 0.57 9.81 5.03
N GLN A 172 0.23 9.82 6.33
CA GLN A 172 0.51 10.95 7.21
C GLN A 172 2.01 11.02 7.48
N LEU A 173 2.63 12.18 7.24
CA LEU A 173 4.02 12.39 7.63
C LEU A 173 4.13 12.30 9.16
N ILE A 174 4.91 11.33 9.63
CA ILE A 174 5.23 11.13 11.06
C ILE A 174 6.45 11.96 11.42
N GLY A 175 7.45 11.98 10.54
CA GLY A 175 8.66 12.77 10.73
C GLY A 175 9.54 12.75 9.51
N ALA A 176 10.35 13.81 9.35
CA ALA A 176 11.33 13.91 8.29
C ALA A 176 12.65 14.44 8.84
N THR A 177 13.76 14.01 8.25
CA THR A 177 15.10 14.49 8.58
C THR A 177 16.02 14.27 7.38
N THR A 178 17.28 14.65 7.52
CA THR A 178 18.34 14.32 6.57
C THR A 178 19.42 13.49 7.23
N ILE A 179 20.06 12.62 6.45
CA ILE A 179 21.20 11.84 6.91
C ILE A 179 22.35 12.80 7.23
N LYS A 180 22.91 12.67 8.45
CA LYS A 180 24.11 13.41 8.89
C LYS A 180 25.06 12.44 9.57
N ASN A 181 26.34 12.45 9.21
CA ASN A 181 27.35 11.54 9.73
C ASN A 181 26.97 10.06 9.54
N GLY A 182 26.37 9.72 8.41
CA GLY A 182 26.03 8.35 8.00
C GLY A 182 24.76 7.75 8.64
N SER A 183 24.00 8.53 9.42
CA SER A 183 22.79 8.06 10.09
C SER A 183 21.69 9.12 10.20
N ALA A 184 20.44 8.66 10.34
CA ALA A 184 19.28 9.44 10.71
C ALA A 184 18.40 8.65 11.69
N VAL A 185 17.82 9.36 12.66
CA VAL A 185 16.90 8.79 13.64
C VAL A 185 15.60 9.60 13.62
N ILE A 186 14.47 8.90 13.56
CA ILE A 186 13.14 9.48 13.63
C ILE A 186 12.40 8.80 14.78
N LYS A 187 11.96 9.61 15.76
CA LYS A 187 11.07 9.15 16.83
C LYS A 187 9.64 9.27 16.35
N THR A 188 8.90 8.19 16.47
CA THR A 188 7.47 8.12 16.21
C THR A 188 6.71 8.11 17.54
N ASN A 189 5.43 8.44 17.50
CA ASN A 189 4.50 8.28 18.61
C ASN A 189 3.59 7.05 18.41
N LEU A 190 3.97 6.17 17.49
CA LEU A 190 3.21 4.99 17.13
C LEU A 190 3.55 3.82 18.06
N GLN A 191 2.58 2.93 18.24
CA GLN A 191 2.70 1.74 19.10
C GLN A 191 3.50 0.63 18.38
N ALA A 192 4.11 -0.27 19.14
CA ALA A 192 4.64 -1.52 18.57
C ALA A 192 3.55 -2.26 17.78
N GLY A 193 3.93 -2.89 16.67
CA GLY A 193 3.04 -3.44 15.65
C GLY A 193 2.52 -2.43 14.62
N SER A 194 2.74 -1.12 14.82
CA SER A 194 2.33 -0.11 13.81
C SER A 194 3.20 -0.20 12.58
N VAL A 195 2.59 -0.07 11.39
CA VAL A 195 3.33 -0.11 10.13
C VAL A 195 3.56 1.31 9.62
N VAL A 196 4.78 1.57 9.13
CA VAL A 196 5.22 2.85 8.58
C VAL A 196 5.87 2.66 7.21
N ILE A 197 5.90 3.72 6.42
CA ILE A 197 6.58 3.81 5.13
C ILE A 197 7.75 4.78 5.29
N VAL A 198 8.97 4.25 5.26
CA VAL A 198 10.20 5.03 5.29
C VAL A 198 10.65 5.30 3.85
N LYS A 199 10.61 6.58 3.47
CA LYS A 199 11.09 7.06 2.17
C LYS A 199 12.51 7.63 2.32
N ILE A 200 13.42 7.19 1.45
CA ILE A 200 14.79 7.67 1.36
C ILE A 200 15.03 8.09 -0.10
N GLY A 201 15.10 9.39 -0.35
CA GLY A 201 15.14 9.93 -1.72
C GLY A 201 13.93 9.49 -2.56
N GLN A 202 14.18 8.74 -3.64
CA GLN A 202 13.13 8.17 -4.52
C GLN A 202 12.69 6.77 -4.10
N LYS A 203 13.35 6.14 -3.12
CA LYS A 203 13.06 4.78 -2.66
C LYS A 203 12.14 4.83 -1.44
N SER A 204 11.33 3.80 -1.26
CA SER A 204 10.45 3.65 -0.09
C SER A 204 10.44 2.22 0.40
N VAL A 205 10.41 2.04 1.72
CA VAL A 205 10.30 0.76 2.37
C VAL A 205 9.27 0.79 3.47
N LYS A 206 8.53 -0.30 3.56
CA LYS A 206 7.48 -0.49 4.56
C LYS A 206 8.06 -1.32 5.71
N LEU A 207 7.81 -0.88 6.93
CA LEU A 207 8.43 -1.41 8.14
C LEU A 207 7.38 -1.47 9.26
N THR A 208 7.31 -2.60 9.96
CA THR A 208 6.53 -2.71 11.21
C THR A 208 7.39 -2.23 12.38
N LEU A 209 6.81 -1.54 13.35
CA LEU A 209 7.50 -1.17 14.57
C LEU A 209 7.55 -2.39 15.49
N ASN A 210 8.75 -2.83 15.90
CA ASN A 210 8.91 -3.98 16.80
C ASN A 210 8.61 -3.63 18.26
#